data_AF-A0A0M3K777-F1
#
_entry.id   AF-A0A0M3K777-F1
#
_cell.length_a   1.000
_cell.length_b   1.000
_cell.length_c   1.000
_cell.angle_alpha   90.00
_cell.angle_beta   90.00
_cell.angle_gamma   90.00
#
_symmetry.space_group_name_H-M   'P 1'
#
loop_
_entity.id
_entity.type
_entity.pdbx_description
1 polymer ?
#
loop_
_entity_poly.entity_id
_entity_poly.type
_entity_poly.pdbx_seq_one_letter_code
_entity_poly.pdbx_strand_id
1 'polypeptide(L)'
;VPARDKYLPYLEKFLTKSDGRYLVGKTITWADFVVSESLATWEDLVPGFLNGVPKLRKYTKAVRRLPNIAKWIDERPKTAF
;
A
#
# COMPACT_ATOMS: atom_id res chain seq x y z
N VAL A 1 -14.72 -7.87 -5.77
CA VAL A 1 -14.99 -6.42 -6.01
C VAL A 1 -14.42 -6.10 -7.39
N PRO A 2 -15.24 -6.00 -8.46
CA PRO A 2 -14.74 -5.96 -9.83
C PRO A 2 -13.73 -4.83 -10.10
N ALA A 3 -13.94 -3.65 -9.49
CA ALA A 3 -13.01 -2.51 -9.62
C ALA A 3 -11.64 -2.79 -8.97
N ARG A 4 -11.61 -3.47 -7.82
CA ARG A 4 -10.39 -3.90 -7.13
C ARG A 4 -9.59 -4.88 -7.99
N ASP A 5 -10.26 -5.88 -8.56
CA ASP A 5 -9.62 -6.90 -9.40
C ASP A 5 -9.04 -6.31 -10.69
N LYS A 6 -9.57 -5.16 -11.15
CA LYS A 6 -8.99 -4.38 -12.24
C LYS A 6 -7.86 -3.45 -11.78
N TYR A 7 -8.00 -2.82 -10.62
CA TYR A 7 -7.08 -1.78 -10.13
C TYR A 7 -5.75 -2.34 -9.59
N LEU A 8 -5.79 -3.37 -8.73
CA LEU A 8 -4.61 -3.90 -8.05
C LEU A 8 -3.55 -4.46 -9.02
N PRO A 9 -3.91 -5.16 -10.12
CA PRO A 9 -2.92 -5.59 -11.10
C PRO A 9 -2.14 -4.45 -11.76
N TYR A 10 -2.72 -3.25 -11.91
CA TYR A 10 -1.98 -2.10 -12.42
C TYR A 10 -0.90 -1.64 -11.44
N LEU A 11 -1.19 -1.60 -10.14
CA LEU A 11 -0.20 -1.27 -9.12
C LEU A 11 0.93 -2.32 -9.08
N GLU A 12 0.61 -3.61 -9.19
CA GLU A 12 1.62 -4.67 -9.30
C GLU A 12 2.50 -4.52 -10.54
N LYS A 13 1.93 -4.05 -11.66
CA LYS A 13 2.71 -3.74 -12.87
C LYS A 13 3.72 -2.63 -12.64
N PHE A 14 3.36 -1.58 -11.88
CA PHE A 14 4.32 -0.52 -11.52
C PHE A 14 5.42 -1.06 -10.59
N LEU A 15 5.05 -1.81 -9.54
CA LEU A 15 6.04 -2.45 -8.65
C LEU A 15 6.95 -3.43 -9.37
N THR A 16 6.45 -4.16 -10.36
CA THR A 16 7.26 -5.12 -11.12
C THR A 16 8.20 -4.41 -12.10
N LYS A 17 7.82 -3.22 -12.59
CA LYS A 17 8.67 -2.38 -13.44
C LYS A 17 9.73 -1.63 -12.64
N SER A 18 9.50 -1.38 -11.37
CA SER A 18 10.50 -0.88 -10.44
C SER A 18 11.32 -2.04 -9.85
N ASP A 19 12.09 -1.78 -8.81
CA ASP A 19 12.79 -2.81 -8.03
C ASP A 19 11.88 -3.56 -7.04
N GLY A 20 10.56 -3.35 -7.12
CA GLY A 20 9.56 -3.96 -6.24
C GLY A 20 9.51 -3.38 -4.83
N ARG A 21 10.34 -2.38 -4.51
CA ARG A 21 10.35 -1.73 -3.19
C ARG A 21 9.48 -0.47 -3.15
N TYR A 22 9.48 0.30 -4.23
CA TYR A 22 8.69 1.53 -4.41
C TYR A 22 7.94 1.48 -5.73
N LEU A 23 6.85 2.23 -5.87
CA LEU A 23 6.04 2.26 -7.09
C LEU A 23 6.80 2.78 -8.30
N VAL A 24 7.68 3.77 -8.11
CA VAL A 24 8.43 4.42 -9.18
C VAL A 24 9.87 4.66 -8.74
N GLY A 25 10.83 4.30 -9.59
CA GLY A 25 12.25 4.54 -9.33
C GLY A 25 12.83 3.61 -8.26
N LYS A 26 13.84 4.11 -7.54
CA LYS A 26 14.62 3.36 -6.53
C LYS A 26 14.52 3.96 -5.12
N THR A 27 13.78 5.04 -4.96
CA THR A 27 13.63 5.79 -3.72
C THR A 27 12.15 6.02 -3.45
N ILE A 28 11.81 6.24 -2.19
CA ILE A 28 10.44 6.53 -1.82
C ILE A 28 9.95 7.85 -2.42
N THR A 29 8.67 7.87 -2.77
CA THR A 29 7.94 9.03 -3.26
C THR A 29 6.62 9.20 -2.51
N TRP A 30 5.98 10.36 -2.67
CA TRP A 30 4.67 10.60 -2.07
C TRP A 30 3.59 9.63 -2.59
N ALA A 31 3.75 9.11 -3.82
CA ALA A 31 2.85 8.11 -4.38
C ALA A 31 2.85 6.83 -3.53
N ASP A 32 3.99 6.49 -2.92
CA ASP A 32 4.08 5.31 -2.07
C ASP A 32 3.23 5.45 -0.80
N PHE A 33 3.18 6.66 -0.23
CA PHE A 33 2.36 6.97 0.93
C PHE A 33 0.87 6.92 0.60
N VAL A 34 0.45 7.54 -0.50
CA VAL A 34 -0.97 7.56 -0.91
C VAL A 34 -1.49 6.15 -1.16
N VAL A 35 -0.73 5.35 -1.91
CA VAL A 35 -1.16 3.98 -2.25
C VAL A 35 -1.11 3.08 -1.01
N SER A 36 -0.05 3.13 -0.21
CA SER A 36 0.04 2.27 0.98
C SER A 36 -1.01 2.62 2.05
N GLU A 37 -1.37 3.89 2.21
CA GLU A 37 -2.48 4.30 3.06
C GLU A 37 -3.81 3.76 2.52
N SER A 38 -4.11 4.00 1.25
CA SER A 38 -5.36 3.53 0.64
C SER A 38 -5.52 2.02 0.74
N LEU A 39 -4.46 1.25 0.44
CA LEU A 39 -4.50 -0.21 0.53
C LEU A 39 -4.65 -0.70 1.97
N ALA A 40 -4.09 0.00 2.96
CA ALA A 40 -4.30 -0.33 4.37
C ALA A 40 -5.74 -0.07 4.81
N THR A 41 -6.27 1.12 4.51
CA THR A 41 -7.67 1.46 4.83
C THR A 41 -8.65 0.48 4.19
N TRP A 42 -8.44 0.11 2.93
CA TRP A 42 -9.30 -0.89 2.27
C TRP A 42 -9.17 -2.29 2.86
N GLU A 43 -7.99 -2.72 3.30
CA GLU A 43 -7.82 -4.01 3.98
C GLU A 43 -8.51 -4.02 5.35
N ASP A 44 -8.49 -2.89 6.07
CA ASP A 44 -9.17 -2.73 7.36
C ASP A 44 -10.71 -2.70 7.19
N LEU A 45 -11.22 -2.02 6.17
CA LEU A 45 -12.65 -1.92 5.87
C LEU A 45 -13.22 -3.21 5.23
N VAL A 46 -12.42 -3.89 4.40
CA VAL A 46 -12.81 -5.10 3.68
C VAL A 46 -11.74 -6.17 3.91
N PRO A 47 -11.86 -6.98 4.97
CA PRO A 47 -10.90 -8.03 5.28
C PRO A 47 -10.66 -8.95 4.07
N GLY A 48 -9.39 -9.10 3.69
CA GLY A 48 -9.00 -9.87 2.50
C GLY A 48 -9.02 -9.08 1.19
N PHE A 49 -9.15 -7.75 1.22
CA PHE A 49 -9.01 -6.88 0.06
C PHE A 49 -7.67 -7.08 -0.69
N LEU A 50 -6.62 -7.53 -0.04
CA LEU A 50 -5.30 -7.83 -0.63
C LEU A 50 -5.06 -9.34 -0.85
N ASN A 51 -6.10 -10.18 -0.78
CA ASN A 51 -5.96 -11.62 -1.05
C ASN A 51 -5.63 -11.89 -2.52
N GLY A 52 -4.65 -12.76 -2.78
CA GLY A 52 -4.19 -13.03 -4.14
C GLY A 52 -3.23 -11.99 -4.74
N VAL A 53 -2.90 -10.91 -4.01
CA VAL A 53 -1.87 -9.93 -4.40
C VAL A 53 -0.76 -9.78 -3.33
N PRO A 54 0.00 -10.86 -3.05
CA PRO A 54 0.97 -10.87 -1.95
C PRO A 54 2.10 -9.83 -2.12
N LYS A 55 2.42 -9.43 -3.36
CA LYS A 55 3.42 -8.38 -3.62
C LYS A 55 2.94 -7.02 -3.10
N LEU A 56 1.69 -6.64 -3.38
CA LEU A 56 1.11 -5.42 -2.84
C LEU A 56 1.01 -5.45 -1.32
N ARG A 57 0.60 -6.58 -0.74
CA ARG A 57 0.58 -6.74 0.72
C ARG A 57 1.96 -6.53 1.34
N LYS A 58 3.02 -7.06 0.74
CA LYS A 58 4.41 -6.86 1.19
C LYS A 58 4.84 -5.40 1.05
N TYR A 59 4.57 -4.80 -0.10
CA TYR A 59 4.86 -3.40 -0.39
C TYR A 59 4.18 -2.45 0.62
N THR A 60 2.86 -2.60 0.85
CA THR A 60 2.10 -1.79 1.81
C THR A 60 2.70 -1.88 3.21
N LYS A 61 3.04 -3.08 3.67
CA LYS A 61 3.71 -3.28 4.95
C LYS A 61 5.10 -2.62 5.00
N ALA A 62 5.87 -2.67 3.91
CA ALA A 62 7.20 -2.09 3.87
C ALA A 62 7.17 -0.56 3.98
N VAL A 63 6.29 0.11 3.23
CA VAL A 63 6.14 1.58 3.30
C VAL A 63 5.68 2.02 4.68
N ARG A 64 4.68 1.32 5.26
CA ARG A 64 4.12 1.66 6.58
C ARG A 64 5.07 1.37 7.75
N ARG A 65 6.14 0.58 7.54
CA ARG A 65 7.18 0.28 8.54
C ARG A 65 8.33 1.28 8.58
N LEU A 66 8.33 2.29 7.70
CA LEU A 66 9.35 3.33 7.75
C LEU A 66 9.27 4.07 9.08
N PRO A 67 10.38 4.34 9.78
CA PRO A 67 10.35 4.76 11.18
C PRO A 67 9.41 5.94 11.47
N ASN A 68 9.52 7.02 10.69
CA ASN A 68 8.68 8.21 10.88
C ASN A 68 7.22 7.98 10.48
N ILE A 69 6.96 7.10 9.51
CA ILE A 69 5.60 6.78 9.05
C ILE A 69 4.91 5.86 10.07
N ALA A 70 5.60 4.84 10.56
CA ALA A 70 5.11 3.95 11.61
C ALA A 70 4.77 4.74 12.86
N LYS A 71 5.70 5.60 13.32
CA LYS A 71 5.48 6.51 14.46
C LYS A 71 4.22 7.36 14.26
N TRP A 72 4.06 7.98 13.10
CA TRP A 72 2.87 8.78 12.79
C TRP A 72 1.58 7.95 12.80
N ILE A 73 1.57 6.74 12.23
CA ILE A 73 0.39 5.86 12.21
C ILE A 73 -0.04 5.46 13.64
N ASP A 74 0.94 5.28 14.54
CA ASP A 74 0.69 4.96 15.94
C ASP A 74 0.11 6.16 16.70
N GLU A 75 0.65 7.36 16.46
CA GLU A 75 0.29 8.60 17.17
C GLU A 75 -0.95 9.32 16.61
N ARG A 76 -1.28 9.15 15.32
CA ARG A 76 -2.38 9.88 14.68
C ARG A 76 -3.75 9.54 15.31
N PRO A 77 -4.71 10.48 15.34
CA PRO A 77 -6.08 10.19 15.75
C PRO A 77 -6.66 9.02 14.96
N LYS A 78 -7.38 8.13 15.66
CA LYS A 78 -8.09 7.02 15.01
C LYS A 78 -9.42 7.53 14.48
N THR A 79 -9.55 7.57 13.17
CA THR A 79 -10.77 7.92 12.43
C THR A 79 -11.29 6.69 11.67
N ALA A 80 -12.54 6.74 11.21
CA ALA A 80 -13.12 5.66 10.39
C ALA A 80 -12.44 5.51 9.02
N PHE A 81 -11.89 6.62 8.49
CA PHE A 81 -11.11 6.73 7.26
C PHE A 81 -10.23 7.98 7.31
#